data_AF-A0A967CRS1-F1
#
_entry.id   AF-A0A967CRS1-F1
#
_cell.length_a   1.000
_cell.length_b   1.000
_cell.length_c   1.000
_cell.angle_alpha   90.00
_cell.angle_beta   90.00
_cell.angle_gamma   90.00
#
_symmetry.space_group_name_H-M   'P 1'
#
loop_
_entity.id
_entity.type
_entity.pdbx_description
1 polymer ?
#
loop_
_entity_poly.entity_id
_entity_poly.type
_entity_poly.pdbx_seq_one_letter_code
_entity_poly.pdbx_strand_id
1 'polypeptide(L)'
;YMQHQCYSCHGTEGQGGERSAGPAIAPSVTPLPAFELQLRQPRASMPRYNAQAIDADRVRDLYAYVAAIPASPGVAAIALLREAMRTP
;
A
#
# COMPACT_ATOMS: atom_id res chain seq x y z
N TYR A 1 5.02 -4.66 -7.49
CA TYR A 1 4.83 -4.52 -6.03
C TYR A 1 5.70 -5.51 -5.27
N MET A 2 5.44 -6.82 -5.40
CA MET A 2 6.22 -7.87 -4.70
C MET A 2 7.70 -7.89 -5.09
N GLN A 3 8.00 -7.83 -6.40
CA GLN A 3 9.39 -7.85 -6.92
C GLN A 3 10.27 -6.71 -6.39
N HIS A 4 9.67 -5.57 -6.03
CA HIS A 4 10.38 -4.39 -5.51
C HIS A 4 10.30 -4.29 -3.98
N GLN A 5 9.84 -5.37 -3.31
CA GLN A 5 9.72 -5.46 -1.86
C GLN A 5 8.89 -4.34 -1.21
N CYS A 6 7.98 -3.70 -1.96
CA CYS A 6 7.11 -2.65 -1.45
C CYS A 6 6.29 -3.14 -0.24
N TYR A 7 5.89 -4.41 -0.27
CA TYR A 7 5.13 -5.08 0.77
C TYR A 7 5.85 -5.13 2.13
N SER A 8 7.18 -5.09 2.15
CA SER A 8 7.96 -5.19 3.40
C SER A 8 7.67 -4.03 4.34
N CYS A 9 7.34 -2.86 3.78
CA CYS A 9 6.94 -1.69 4.54
C CYS A 9 5.43 -1.43 4.45
N HIS A 10 4.81 -1.65 3.29
CA HIS A 10 3.41 -1.28 3.05
C HIS A 10 2.42 -2.43 3.29
N GLY A 11 2.86 -3.60 3.74
CA GLY A 11 2.04 -4.80 3.90
C GLY A 11 1.73 -5.48 2.56
N THR A 12 1.33 -6.74 2.56
CA THR A 12 1.05 -7.48 1.30
C THR A 12 -0.17 -6.93 0.54
N GLU A 13 -1.11 -6.32 1.26
CA GLU A 13 -2.36 -5.75 0.76
C GLU A 13 -2.34 -4.21 0.84
N GLY A 14 -1.17 -3.58 0.92
CA GLY A 14 -1.06 -2.12 1.00
C GLY A 14 -1.67 -1.51 2.28
N GLN A 15 -1.96 -2.32 3.30
CA GLN A 15 -2.58 -1.90 4.56
C GLN A 15 -1.62 -1.13 5.49
N GLY A 16 -0.35 -1.04 5.12
CA GLY A 16 0.70 -0.45 5.94
C GLY A 16 1.16 -1.37 7.07
N GLY A 17 2.10 -0.90 7.88
CA GLY A 17 2.53 -1.58 9.10
C GLY A 17 2.70 -0.64 10.29
N GLU A 18 2.92 -1.21 11.47
CA GLU A 18 3.08 -0.43 12.71
C GLU A 18 4.45 0.23 12.87
N ARG A 19 4.47 1.31 13.68
CA ARG A 19 5.57 2.01 14.41
C ARG A 19 6.86 2.39 13.66
N SER A 20 7.21 1.75 12.55
CA SER A 20 8.37 2.04 11.70
C SER A 20 8.21 1.52 10.26
N ALA A 21 7.13 0.79 9.97
CA ALA A 21 6.76 0.39 8.62
C ALA A 21 6.06 1.53 7.85
N GLY A 22 5.88 1.34 6.54
CA GLY A 22 5.27 2.33 5.66
C GLY A 22 3.77 2.53 5.93
N PRO A 23 3.20 3.68 5.56
CA PRO A 23 1.77 3.94 5.73
C PRO A 23 0.93 3.01 4.85
N ALA A 24 -0.37 2.94 5.16
CA ALA A 24 -1.34 2.37 4.24
C ALA A 24 -1.36 3.15 2.92
N ILE A 25 -1.38 2.41 1.81
CA ILE A 25 -1.42 2.93 0.43
C ILE A 25 -2.60 2.37 -0.36
N ALA A 26 -3.33 1.41 0.22
CA ALA A 26 -4.55 0.83 -0.29
C ALA A 26 -5.61 0.75 0.83
N PRO A 27 -6.91 0.79 0.50
CA PRO A 27 -7.47 0.90 -0.87
C PRO A 27 -7.44 2.32 -1.43
N SER A 28 -7.15 3.33 -0.61
CA SER A 28 -7.09 4.73 -1.04
C SER A 28 -5.69 5.10 -1.53
N VAL A 29 -5.43 4.96 -2.83
CA VAL A 29 -4.18 5.38 -3.45
C VAL A 29 -4.16 6.91 -3.67
N THR A 30 -3.00 7.53 -3.52
CA THR A 30 -2.81 8.95 -3.90
C THR A 30 -2.92 9.13 -5.41
N PRO A 31 -3.12 10.35 -5.95
CA PRO A 31 -3.08 10.56 -7.40
C PRO A 31 -1.73 10.16 -8.01
N LEU A 32 -1.73 9.66 -9.25
CA LEU A 32 -0.52 9.18 -9.94
C LEU A 32 0.69 10.15 -9.86
N PRO A 33 0.55 11.48 -10.06
CA PRO A 33 1.68 12.40 -9.92
C PRO A 33 2.29 12.41 -8.50
N ALA A 34 1.46 12.30 -7.46
CA ALA A 34 1.92 12.23 -6.08
C ALA A 34 2.55 10.88 -5.75
N PHE A 35 2.01 9.80 -6.31
CA PHE A 35 2.60 8.46 -6.22
C PHE A 35 3.99 8.41 -6.84
N GLU A 36 4.15 8.95 -8.05
CA GLU A 36 5.44 9.04 -8.72
C GLU A 36 6.41 9.93 -7.93
N LEU A 37 5.97 11.11 -7.49
CA LEU A 37 6.79 12.00 -6.68
C LEU A 37 7.34 11.29 -5.44
N GLN A 38 6.51 10.50 -4.75
CA GLN A 38 6.94 9.74 -3.58
C GLN A 38 7.98 8.66 -3.92
N LEU A 39 7.93 8.04 -5.11
CA LEU A 39 8.97 7.10 -5.57
C LEU A 39 10.29 7.81 -5.91
N ARG A 40 10.22 9.00 -6.51
CA ARG A 40 11.40 9.77 -6.96
C ARG A 40 12.06 10.57 -5.83
N GLN A 41 11.24 11.09 -4.91
CA GLN A 41 11.61 11.95 -3.79
C GLN A 41 10.91 11.45 -2.51
N PRO A 42 11.30 10.27 -2.01
CA PRO A 42 10.65 9.67 -0.85
C PRO A 42 10.90 10.47 0.42
N ARG A 43 9.97 10.32 1.36
CA ARG A 43 10.06 10.83 2.73
C ARG A 43 10.45 9.71 3.69
N ALA A 44 11.04 10.10 4.83
CA ALA A 44 11.44 9.19 5.89
C ALA A 44 12.36 8.06 5.35
N SER A 45 12.13 6.82 5.77
CA SER A 45 12.96 5.66 5.44
C SER A 45 12.59 4.95 4.13
N MET A 46 11.68 5.51 3.32
CA MET A 46 11.28 4.89 2.06
C MET A 46 12.43 4.96 1.04
N PRO A 47 12.83 3.83 0.41
CA PRO A 47 13.89 3.83 -0.58
C PRO A 47 13.56 4.70 -1.79
N ARG A 48 14.57 5.38 -2.36
CA ARG A 48 14.43 6.15 -3.59
C ARG A 48 14.51 5.24 -4.80
N TYR A 49 13.55 5.36 -5.70
CA TYR A 49 13.53 4.66 -6.99
C TYR A 49 13.69 5.67 -8.13
N ASN A 50 14.86 5.69 -8.76
CA ASN A 50 15.11 6.53 -9.93
C ASN A 50 14.56 5.88 -11.22
N ALA A 51 14.58 6.62 -12.33
CA ALA A 51 14.05 6.14 -13.62
C ALA A 51 14.80 4.93 -14.19
N GLN A 52 16.04 4.67 -13.76
CA GLN A 52 16.83 3.51 -14.17
C GLN A 52 16.37 2.24 -13.44
N ALA A 53 15.97 2.35 -12.17
CA ALA A 53 15.47 1.24 -11.37
C ALA A 53 13.98 0.93 -11.66
N ILE A 54 13.17 1.97 -11.85
CA ILE A 54 11.74 1.88 -12.15
C ILE A 54 11.41 3.00 -13.14
N ASP A 55 11.22 2.68 -14.42
CA ASP A 55 10.85 3.65 -15.45
C ASP A 55 9.38 4.11 -15.33
N ALA A 56 8.95 4.98 -16.25
CA ALA A 56 7.61 5.56 -16.22
C ALA A 56 6.50 4.50 -16.40
N ASP A 57 6.71 3.53 -17.28
CA ASP A 57 5.74 2.46 -17.51
C ASP A 57 5.58 1.58 -16.27
N ARG A 58 6.71 1.22 -15.64
CA ARG A 58 6.68 0.44 -14.39
C ARG A 58 6.05 1.22 -13.22
N VAL A 59 6.22 2.54 -13.16
CA VAL A 59 5.49 3.37 -12.19
C VAL A 59 3.98 3.25 -12.40
N ARG A 60 3.51 3.30 -13.65
CA ARG A 60 2.08 3.15 -13.98
C ARG A 60 1.54 1.77 -13.65
N ASP A 61 2.33 0.72 -13.89
CA ASP A 61 1.96 -0.65 -13.51
C ASP A 61 1.86 -0.82 -11.99
N LEU A 62 2.81 -0.24 -11.24
CA LEU A 62 2.76 -0.24 -9.77
C LEU A 62 1.55 0.51 -9.25
N TYR A 63 1.25 1.67 -9.83
CA TYR A 63 0.08 2.46 -9.51
C TYR A 63 -1.21 1.67 -9.73
N ALA A 64 -1.37 1.09 -10.92
CA ALA A 64 -2.54 0.29 -11.28
C ALA A 64 -2.71 -0.92 -10.36
N TYR A 65 -1.62 -1.59 -10.02
CA TYR A 65 -1.64 -2.70 -9.06
C TYR A 65 -2.16 -2.25 -7.68
N VAL A 66 -1.60 -1.18 -7.11
CA VAL A 66 -2.01 -0.68 -5.78
C VAL A 66 -3.47 -0.20 -5.81
N ALA A 67 -3.89 0.48 -6.88
CA ALA A 67 -5.26 0.95 -7.06
C ALA A 67 -6.28 -0.19 -7.20
N ALA A 68 -5.85 -1.38 -7.64
CA ALA A 68 -6.71 -2.55 -7.81
C ALA A 68 -6.91 -3.35 -6.52
N ILE A 69 -6.19 -3.03 -5.43
CA ILE A 69 -6.34 -3.74 -4.15
C ILE A 69 -7.69 -3.37 -3.52
N PRO A 70 -8.56 -4.36 -3.23
CA PRO A 70 -9.88 -4.08 -2.67
C PRO A 70 -9.79 -3.64 -1.21
N ALA A 71 -10.80 -2.91 -0.76
CA ALA A 71 -10.96 -2.63 0.66
C ALA A 71 -11.19 -3.93 1.44
N SER A 72 -10.59 -4.06 2.62
CA SER A 72 -10.89 -5.16 3.54
C SER A 72 -12.38 -5.18 3.90
N PRO A 73 -12.99 -6.37 4.07
CA PRO A 73 -14.35 -6.46 4.55
C PRO A 73 -14.54 -5.70 5.86
N GLY A 74 -15.64 -4.97 5.98
CA GLY A 74 -16.00 -4.33 7.24
C GLY A 74 -16.21 -5.37 8.34
N VAL A 75 -15.94 -5.00 9.60
CA VAL A 75 -15.95 -5.93 10.74
C VAL A 75 -17.25 -6.73 10.85
N ALA A 76 -18.40 -6.09 10.61
CA ALA A 76 -19.71 -6.74 10.66
C ALA A 76 -19.90 -7.87 9.62
N ALA A 77 -19.16 -7.83 8.51
CA ALA A 77 -19.20 -8.86 7.47
C ALA A 77 -18.41 -10.12 7.85
N ILE A 78 -17.50 -10.02 8.84
CA ILE A 78 -16.66 -11.14 9.28
C ILE A 78 -17.34 -11.80 10.48
N ALA A 79 -17.88 -13.02 10.29
CA ALA A 79 -18.70 -13.70 11.30
C ALA A 79 -17.99 -13.84 12.65
N LEU A 80 -16.73 -14.29 12.64
CA LEU A 80 -15.91 -14.45 13.84
C LEU A 80 -15.74 -13.15 14.62
N LEU A 81 -15.50 -12.02 13.93
CA LEU A 81 -15.33 -10.73 14.59
C LEU A 81 -16.66 -10.18 15.08
N ARG A 82 -17.72 -10.33 14.29
CA ARG A 82 -19.07 -9.93 14.68
C ARG A 82 -19.55 -10.65 15.94
N GLU A 83 -19.23 -11.93 16.09
CA GLU A 83 -19.56 -12.73 17.28
C GLU A 83 -18.73 -12.28 18.49
N ALA A 84 -17.42 -12.09 18.34
CA ALA A 84 -16.55 -11.61 19.41
C ALA A 84 -16.96 -10.24 19.96
N MET A 85 -17.44 -9.33 19.10
CA MET A 85 -17.91 -8.00 19.50
C MET A 85 -19.29 -8.00 20.20
N ARG A 86 -20.01 -9.12 20.22
CA ARG A 86 -21.32 -9.24 20.87
C ARG A 86 -21.23 -9.76 22.31
N THR A 87 -20.11 -10.36 22.68
CA THR A 87 -19.82 -10.82 24.05
C THR A 87 -19.30 -9.65 24.88
N PRO A 88 -19.98 -9.25 25.98
CA PRO A 88 -19.52 -8.18 26.88
C PRO A 88 -18.27 -8.58 27.67
#